data_AF-A0AAJ1SWD3-F1
#
_entry.id   AF-A0AAJ1SWD3-F1
#
_cell.length_a   1.000
_cell.length_b   1.000
_cell.length_c   1.000
_cell.angle_alpha   90.00
_cell.angle_beta   90.00
_cell.angle_gamma   90.00
#
_symmetry.space_group_name_H-M   'P 1'
#
loop_
_entity.id
_entity.type
_entity.pdbx_description
1 polymer ?
#
loop_
_entity_poly.entity_id
_entity_poly.type
_entity_poly.pdbx_seq_one_letter_code
_entity_poly.pdbx_strand_id
1 'polypeptide(L)' 'MGAIERNRYRFVPEFSVIQQNGAIHVYKQGDFIEEIPFQFSGEYPEHDLIEELVNHYCKDRDI' A
#
# COMPACT_ATOMS: atom_id res chain seq x y z
N MET A 1 1.07 8.33 -10.18
CA MET A 1 0.87 7.32 -9.13
C MET A 1 2.14 7.31 -8.29
N GLY A 2 2.07 7.84 -7.06
CA GLY A 2 3.22 8.00 -6.18
C GLY A 2 3.53 6.69 -5.47
N ALA A 3 4.76 6.22 -5.58
CA ALA A 3 5.26 5.15 -4.73
C ALA A 3 5.73 5.78 -3.41
N ILE A 4 5.38 5.17 -2.28
CA ILE A 4 5.85 5.60 -0.97
C ILE A 4 7.15 4.84 -0.69
N GLU A 5 8.25 5.56 -0.46
CA GLU A 5 9.53 4.95 -0.08
C GLU A 5 9.84 5.23 1.39
N ARG A 6 10.00 4.17 2.20
CA ARG A 6 10.34 4.25 3.62
C ARG A 6 11.34 3.17 3.99
N ASN A 7 12.46 3.55 4.60
CA ASN A 7 13.44 2.61 5.15
C ASN A 7 13.88 1.49 4.17
N ARG A 8 14.06 1.84 2.88
CA ARG A 8 14.36 0.94 1.74
C ARG A 8 13.23 -0.01 1.32
N TYR A 9 12.04 0.16 1.89
CA TYR A 9 10.81 -0.40 1.37
C TYR A 9 10.16 0.59 0.41
N ARG A 10 9.56 0.05 -0.64
CA ARG A 10 8.82 0.77 -1.68
C ARG A 10 7.42 0.18 -1.72
N PHE A 11 6.44 1.01 -1.39
CA PHE A 11 5.03 0.68 -1.39
C PHE A 11 4.39 1.25 -2.66
N VAL A 12 3.85 0.37 -3.48
CA VAL A 12 3.17 0.72 -4.72
C VAL A 12 1.70 0.37 -4.56
N PRO A 13 0.83 1.36 -4.29
CA PRO A 13 -0.60 1.13 -4.21
C PRO A 13 -1.18 0.97 -5.61
N GLU A 14 -1.82 -0.16 -5.85
CA GLU A 14 -2.62 -0.45 -7.04
C GLU A 14 -4.07 -0.69 -6.64
N PHE A 15 -5.02 -0.14 -7.38
CA PHE A 15 -6.43 -0.31 -7.06
C PHE A 15 -7.32 -0.23 -8.29
N SER A 16 -8.47 -0.88 -8.20
CA SER A 16 -9.50 -0.92 -9.21
C SER A 16 -10.77 -0.27 -8.68
N VAL A 17 -11.13 0.88 -9.25
CA VAL A 17 -12.38 1.59 -8.94
C VAL A 17 -13.60 0.75 -9.31
N ILE A 18 -13.53 -0.03 -10.40
CA ILE A 18 -14.64 -0.87 -10.86
C ILE A 18 -14.91 -2.00 -9.87
N GLN A 19 -13.85 -2.64 -9.38
CA GLN A 19 -13.96 -3.76 -8.44
C GLN A 19 -13.97 -3.31 -6.96
N GLN A 20 -13.79 -2.01 -6.68
CA GLN A 20 -13.76 -1.45 -5.33
C GLN A 20 -12.72 -2.14 -4.43
N ASN A 21 -11.61 -2.58 -5.02
CA ASN A 21 -10.55 -3.30 -4.33
C ASN A 21 -9.18 -2.80 -4.78
N GLY A 22 -8.18 -3.00 -3.94
CA GLY A 22 -6.80 -2.67 -4.26
C GLY A 22 -5.83 -3.54 -3.49
N ALA A 23 -4.57 -3.39 -3.81
CA ALA A 23 -3.46 -4.01 -3.13
C ALA A 23 -2.27 -3.04 -3.08
N ILE A 24 -1.55 -3.03 -1.97
CA ILE A 24 -0.30 -2.29 -1.85
C ILE A 24 0.84 -3.29 -2.02
N HIS A 25 1.58 -3.20 -3.12
CA HIS A 25 2.74 -4.04 -3.35
C HIS A 25 3.95 -3.47 -2.61
N VAL A 26 4.52 -4.28 -1.71
CA VAL A 26 5.68 -3.93 -0.91
C VAL A 26 6.92 -4.58 -1.53
N TYR A 27 7.84 -3.73 -1.97
CA TYR A 27 9.16 -4.14 -2.43
C TYR A 27 10.21 -3.68 -1.43
N LYS A 28 11.29 -4.43 -1.25
CA LYS A 28 12.45 -4.01 -0.45
C LYS A 28 13.71 -4.25 -1.25
N GLN A 29 14.47 -3.19 -1.53
CA GLN A 29 15.70 -3.27 -2.34
C GLN A 29 15.53 -3.95 -3.72
N GLY A 30 14.31 -3.97 -4.27
CA GLY A 30 14.01 -4.61 -5.56
C GLY A 30 13.36 -6.00 -5.44
N ASP A 31 13.40 -6.61 -4.26
CA ASP A 31 12.70 -7.87 -4.00
C ASP A 31 11.26 -7.61 -3.60
N PHE A 32 10.33 -8.32 -4.24
CA PHE A 32 8.93 -8.35 -3.80
C PHE A 32 8.87 -9.06 -2.45
N ILE A 33 8.38 -8.35 -1.44
CA ILE A 33 8.23 -8.89 -0.08
C ILE A 33 6.82 -9.43 0.10
N GLU A 34 5.82 -8.60 -0.18
CA GLU A 34 4.41 -8.98 -0.05
C GLU A 34 3.47 -7.98 -0.72
N GLU A 35 2.21 -8.35 -0.80
CA GLU A 35 1.11 -7.45 -1.15
C GLU A 35 0.12 -7.35 0.01
N ILE A 36 -0.40 -6.15 0.24
CA ILE A 36 -1.42 -5.87 1.24
C ILE A 36 -2.73 -5.62 0.51
N PRO A 37 -3.59 -6.63 0.32
CA PRO A 37 -4.90 -6.43 -0.29
C PRO A 37 -5.79 -5.63 0.66
N PHE A 38 -6.50 -4.65 0.11
CA PHE A 38 -7.46 -3.83 0.83
C PHE A 38 -8.72 -3.63 -0.02
N GLN A 39 -9.83 -3.38 0.65
CA GLN A 39 -11.08 -2.99 0.00
C GLN A 39 -11.36 -1.53 0.36
N PHE A 40 -11.92 -0.82 -0.59
CA PHE A 40 -12.38 0.55 -0.37
C PHE A 40 -13.80 0.68 -0.92
N SER A 41 -14.49 1.75 -0.55
CA SER A 41 -15.83 2.01 -1.03
C SER A 41 -15.92 3.47 -1.44
N GLY A 42 -16.33 3.74 -2.68
CA GLY A 42 -16.38 5.07 -3.28
C GLY A 42 -15.64 5.14 -4.60
N GLU A 43 -15.53 6.34 -5.19
CA GLU A 43 -14.88 6.48 -6.49
C GLU A 43 -13.36 6.26 -6.44
N TYR A 44 -12.72 6.47 -5.27
CA TYR A 44 -11.29 6.28 -5.07
C TYR A 44 -11.01 5.83 -3.64
N PRO A 45 -9.95 5.03 -3.40
CA PRO A 45 -9.49 4.78 -2.04
C PRO A 45 -8.99 6.08 -1.44
N GLU A 46 -9.37 6.34 -0.19
CA GLU A 46 -8.89 7.53 0.52
C GLU A 46 -7.37 7.48 0.65
N HIS A 47 -6.71 8.61 0.40
CA HIS A 47 -5.26 8.69 0.51
C HIS A 47 -4.80 8.31 1.92
N ASP A 48 -5.56 8.76 2.93
CA ASP A 48 -5.41 8.39 4.34
C ASP A 48 -5.43 6.87 4.55
N LEU A 49 -6.30 6.12 3.86
CA LEU A 49 -6.37 4.67 4.00
C LEU A 49 -5.06 4.00 3.58
N ILE A 50 -4.49 4.43 2.45
CA ILE A 50 -3.21 3.90 1.96
C ILE A 50 -2.08 4.26 2.92
N GLU A 51 -2.02 5.51 3.38
CA GLU A 51 -1.00 5.97 4.32
C GLU A 51 -1.10 5.24 5.66
N GLU A 52 -2.31 5.05 6.19
CA GLU A 52 -2.57 4.28 7.42
C GLU A 52 -2.16 2.82 7.27
N LEU A 53 -2.47 2.17 6.14
CA LEU A 53 -2.04 0.79 5.87
C LEU A 53 -0.51 0.68 5.85
N VAL A 54 0.17 1.61 5.19
CA VAL A 54 1.65 1.65 5.16
C VAL A 54 2.21 1.96 6.54
N ASN A 55 1.64 2.91 7.29
CA ASN A 55 2.05 3.24 8.66
C ASN A 55 1.89 2.03 9.58
N HIS A 56 0.74 1.37 9.54
CA HIS A 56 0.45 0.19 10.34
C HIS A 56 1.43 -0.93 10.03
N TYR A 57 1.70 -1.16 8.75
CA TYR A 57 2.67 -2.14 8.30
C TYR A 57 4.10 -1.83 8.76
N CYS A 58 4.54 -0.57 8.65
CA CYS A 58 5.83 -0.13 9.17
C CYS A 58 5.92 -0.35 10.68
N LYS A 59 4.87 0.01 11.41
CA LYS A 59 4.81 -0.10 12.87
C LYS A 59 4.81 -1.54 13.36
N ASP A 60 4.06 -2.43 12.70
CA ASP A 60 4.01 -3.86 13.02
C ASP A 60 5.39 -4.52 12.86
N ARG A 61 6.16 -4.06 11.87
CA ARG A 61 7.50 -4.57 11.54
C ARG A 61 8.65 -3.85 12.22
N ASP A 62 8.37 -2.85 13.05
CA ASP A 62 9.35 -2.00 13.73
C ASP A 62 10.38 -1.38 12.76
N ILE A 63 9.90 -0.88 11.61
CA ILE A 63 10.70 -0.26 10.53
C ILE A 63 10.36 1.20 10.28
#